data_AF-A0A0U5NAX0-F1
#
_entry.id   AF-A0A0U5NAX0-F1
#
_cell.length_a   1.000
_cell.length_b   1.000
_cell.length_c   1.000
_cell.angle_alpha   90.00
_cell.angle_beta   90.00
_cell.angle_gamma   90.00
#
_symmetry.space_group_name_H-M   'P 1'
#
loop_
_entity.id
_entity.type
_entity.pdbx_description
1 polymer ?
#
loop_
_entity_poly.entity_id
_entity_poly.type
_entity_poly.pdbx_seq_one_letter_code
_entity_poly.pdbx_strand_id
1 'polypeptide(L)'
;MMLKGLYDWMMAKAAHRHAIWWLAAISFIESSFFPIPPDVMLIPMVIAAPTQWLRIAMICTVSSVAGGFLGYAIGAFAMDSIGMAILGAFHLQEKFHALKPIIDEWGVWFIIVKGATPIPYKLVTITAGAFDFDLMKFTFASIVARGMRFLLVAALLWKFGPPIRDFVERRLKLVTTVFVVVLVGGFFVVKLL
;
A
#
# COMPACT_ATOMS: atom_id res chain seq x y z
N MET A 1 20.73 11.47 1.03
CA MET A 1 20.21 12.83 1.31
C MET A 1 18.74 13.01 0.92
N MET A 2 18.27 12.57 -0.26
CA MET A 2 16.85 12.73 -0.67
C MET A 2 15.81 11.97 0.17
N LEU A 3 16.08 10.70 0.54
CA LEU A 3 15.14 9.90 1.35
C LEU A 3 14.90 10.48 2.75
N LYS A 4 15.92 11.11 3.34
CA LYS A 4 15.80 11.79 4.64
C LYS A 4 14.92 13.05 4.51
N GLY A 5 15.08 13.82 3.44
CA GLY A 5 14.23 14.98 3.16
C GLY A 5 12.75 14.63 2.95
N LEU A 6 12.46 13.53 2.23
CA LEU A 6 11.08 13.04 2.09
C LEU A 6 10.50 12.59 3.43
N TYR A 7 11.27 11.84 4.22
CA TYR A 7 10.88 11.41 5.56
C TYR A 7 10.59 12.61 6.48
N ASP A 8 11.50 13.57 6.57
CA ASP A 8 11.35 14.77 7.41
C ASP A 8 10.14 15.61 6.95
N TRP A 9 9.90 15.70 5.64
CA TRP A 9 8.71 16.35 5.09
C TRP A 9 7.41 15.63 5.48
N MET A 10 7.37 14.30 5.37
CA MET A 10 6.19 13.52 5.78
C MET A 10 5.92 13.64 7.28
N MET A 11 6.98 13.64 8.10
CA MET A 11 6.87 13.88 9.54
C MET A 11 6.34 15.29 9.85
N ALA A 12 6.82 16.31 9.13
CA ALA A 12 6.30 17.67 9.26
C ALA A 12 4.82 17.76 8.86
N LYS A 13 4.37 17.00 7.84
CA LYS A 13 2.95 16.91 7.47
C LYS A 13 2.12 16.16 8.50
N ALA A 14 2.66 15.12 9.12
CA ALA A 14 2.00 14.37 10.20
C ALA A 14 1.75 15.23 11.45
N ALA A 15 2.60 16.22 11.73
CA ALA A 15 2.43 17.18 12.83
C ALA A 15 1.61 18.43 12.44
N HIS A 16 1.21 18.58 11.17
CA HIS A 16 0.51 19.78 10.70
C HIS A 16 -0.97 19.79 11.12
N ARG A 17 -1.58 20.97 11.22
CA ARG A 17 -3.03 21.13 11.50
C ARG A 17 -3.97 20.41 10.51
N HIS A 18 -3.44 20.04 9.34
CA HIS A 18 -4.15 19.33 8.27
C HIS A 18 -3.60 17.92 8.04
N ALA A 19 -2.97 17.30 9.05
CA ALA A 19 -2.32 15.99 8.94
C ALA A 19 -3.26 14.90 8.40
N ILE A 20 -4.53 14.92 8.79
CA ILE A 20 -5.57 13.99 8.30
C ILE A 20 -5.76 14.09 6.78
N TRP A 21 -5.76 15.30 6.22
CA TRP A 21 -5.91 15.50 4.77
C TRP A 21 -4.66 15.06 4.01
N TRP A 22 -3.48 15.30 4.57
CA TRP A 22 -2.23 14.79 4.00
C TRP A 22 -2.17 13.26 4.02
N LEU A 23 -2.58 12.63 5.12
CA LEU A 23 -2.68 11.18 5.23
C LEU A 23 -3.63 10.61 4.19
N ALA A 24 -4.81 11.22 4.00
CA ALA A 24 -5.74 10.82 2.95
C ALA A 24 -5.09 10.96 1.57
N ALA A 25 -4.58 12.14 1.20
CA ALA A 25 -3.96 12.35 -0.10
C ALA A 25 -2.83 11.35 -0.41
N ILE A 26 -1.96 11.08 0.57
CA ILE A 26 -0.87 10.11 0.40
C ILE A 26 -1.39 8.68 0.29
N SER A 27 -2.38 8.30 1.09
CA SER A 27 -3.02 6.98 1.03
C SER A 27 -3.70 6.73 -0.32
N PHE A 28 -4.38 7.75 -0.85
CA PHE A 28 -4.97 7.73 -2.18
C PHE A 28 -3.91 7.54 -3.27
N ILE A 29 -2.87 8.38 -3.25
CA ILE A 29 -1.80 8.37 -4.26
C ILE A 29 -1.04 7.03 -4.26
N GLU A 30 -0.79 6.46 -3.08
CA GLU A 30 -0.13 5.16 -2.91
C GLU A 30 -0.90 4.03 -3.58
N SER A 31 -2.21 4.02 -3.39
CA SER A 31 -3.09 2.99 -3.92
C SER A 31 -3.39 3.17 -5.41
N SER A 32 -3.12 4.36 -5.96
CA SER A 32 -3.38 4.70 -7.35
C SER A 32 -2.17 4.41 -8.26
N PHE A 33 -1.02 5.08 -8.02
CA PHE A 33 0.10 5.02 -8.96
C PHE A 33 1.50 5.22 -8.34
N PHE A 34 1.66 5.97 -7.25
CA PHE A 34 2.98 6.43 -6.80
C PHE A 34 3.40 5.80 -5.45
N PRO A 35 4.63 5.29 -5.28
CA PRO A 35 5.00 4.48 -4.11
C PRO A 35 5.39 5.34 -2.88
N ILE A 36 4.45 6.07 -2.28
CA ILE A 36 4.66 6.73 -0.97
C ILE A 36 3.89 5.97 0.12
N PRO A 37 4.56 5.32 1.08
CA PRO A 37 3.88 4.53 2.09
C PRO A 37 3.09 5.43 3.07
N PRO A 38 1.75 5.29 3.18
CA PRO A 38 0.94 6.07 4.13
C PRO A 38 1.30 5.76 5.59
N ASP A 39 1.89 4.58 5.84
CA ASP A 39 2.35 4.13 7.15
C ASP A 39 3.30 5.14 7.83
N VAL A 40 4.13 5.84 7.06
CA VAL A 40 5.07 6.86 7.57
C VAL A 40 4.35 8.02 8.26
N MET A 41 3.13 8.34 7.84
CA MET A 41 2.28 9.32 8.52
C MET A 41 1.32 8.69 9.51
N LEU A 42 0.77 7.51 9.19
CA LEU A 42 -0.17 6.79 10.05
C LEU A 42 0.42 6.53 11.44
N ILE A 43 1.64 6.02 11.50
CA ILE A 43 2.32 5.62 12.74
C ILE A 43 2.44 6.79 13.73
N PRO A 44 3.12 7.91 13.39
CA PRO A 44 3.28 9.03 14.32
C PRO A 44 1.95 9.69 14.68
N MET A 45 0.98 9.74 13.76
CA MET A 45 -0.35 10.31 14.06
C MET A 45 -1.12 9.48 15.08
N VAL A 46 -1.09 8.14 14.98
CA VAL A 46 -1.72 7.24 15.95
C VAL A 46 -1.02 7.31 17.31
N ILE A 47 0.32 7.39 17.33
CA ILE A 47 1.08 7.54 18.57
C ILE A 47 0.80 8.89 19.25
N ALA A 48 0.66 9.97 18.48
CA ALA A 48 0.40 11.31 19.01
C ALA A 48 -1.04 11.49 19.51
N ALA A 49 -2.01 10.84 18.85
CA ALA A 49 -3.43 10.92 19.19
C ALA A 49 -4.04 9.51 19.33
N PRO A 50 -3.64 8.73 20.35
CA PRO A 50 -4.07 7.35 20.50
C PRO A 50 -5.58 7.21 20.68
N THR A 51 -6.29 8.21 21.20
CA THR A 51 -7.76 8.18 21.29
C THR A 51 -8.46 8.27 19.93
N GLN A 52 -7.75 8.69 18.87
CA GLN A 52 -8.28 8.86 17.52
C GLN A 52 -7.80 7.77 16.54
N TRP A 53 -7.13 6.73 17.03
CA TRP A 53 -6.52 5.68 16.20
C TRP A 53 -7.47 5.10 15.15
N LEU A 54 -8.72 4.82 15.55
CA LEU A 54 -9.73 4.23 14.68
C LEU A 54 -10.13 5.20 13.56
N ARG A 55 -10.34 6.48 13.88
CA ARG A 55 -10.68 7.51 12.89
C ARG A 55 -9.56 7.66 11.87
N ILE A 56 -8.31 7.72 12.33
CA ILE A 56 -7.13 7.87 11.46
C ILE A 56 -7.04 6.67 10.50
N ALA A 57 -7.17 5.44 11.00
CA ALA A 57 -7.13 4.23 10.19
C ALA A 57 -8.28 4.11 9.19
N MET A 58 -9.50 4.51 9.60
CA MET A 58 -10.67 4.51 8.71
C MET A 58 -10.51 5.51 7.56
N ILE A 59 -10.01 6.71 7.83
CA ILE A 59 -9.75 7.71 6.78
C ILE A 59 -8.70 7.19 5.79
N CYS A 60 -7.62 6.58 6.30
CA CYS A 60 -6.59 5.97 5.48
C CYS A 60 -7.18 4.85 4.60
N THR A 61 -8.03 4.00 5.17
CA THR A 61 -8.72 2.91 4.46
C THR A 61 -9.63 3.43 3.36
N VAL A 62 -10.56 4.34 3.66
CA VAL A 62 -11.50 4.90 2.68
C VAL A 62 -10.74 5.60 1.55
N SER A 63 -9.75 6.40 1.90
CA SER A 63 -8.95 7.13 0.92
C SER A 63 -8.10 6.20 0.04
N SER A 64 -7.62 5.09 0.61
CA SER A 64 -6.91 4.06 -0.12
C SER A 64 -7.81 3.28 -1.07
N VAL A 65 -9.02 2.91 -0.65
CA VAL A 65 -10.01 2.26 -1.52
C VAL A 65 -10.39 3.17 -2.67
N ALA A 66 -10.60 4.47 -2.40
CA ALA A 66 -10.83 5.47 -3.44
C ALA A 66 -9.66 5.55 -4.44
N GLY A 67 -8.42 5.54 -3.96
CA GLY A 67 -7.24 5.45 -4.83
C GLY A 67 -7.17 4.13 -5.60
N GLY A 68 -7.64 3.04 -4.99
CA GLY A 68 -7.77 1.74 -5.63
C GLY A 68 -8.73 1.75 -6.82
N PHE A 69 -9.82 2.52 -6.77
CA PHE A 69 -10.69 2.73 -7.94
C PHE A 69 -9.98 3.47 -9.07
N LEU A 70 -9.12 4.43 -8.76
CA LEU A 70 -8.30 5.07 -9.78
C LEU A 70 -7.30 4.08 -10.39
N GLY A 71 -6.65 3.24 -9.57
CA GLY A 71 -5.80 2.15 -10.05
C GLY A 71 -6.57 1.15 -10.94
N TYR A 72 -7.78 0.78 -10.54
CA TYR A 72 -8.68 -0.06 -11.34
C TYR A 72 -8.99 0.60 -12.69
N ALA A 73 -9.37 1.88 -12.71
CA ALA A 73 -9.64 2.60 -13.95
C ALA A 73 -8.40 2.67 -14.86
N ILE A 74 -7.21 2.90 -14.29
CA ILE A 74 -5.95 2.84 -15.05
C ILE A 74 -5.76 1.46 -15.67
N GLY A 75 -6.02 0.37 -14.93
CA GLY A 75 -5.99 -0.98 -15.46
C GLY A 75 -6.97 -1.18 -16.63
N ALA A 76 -8.23 -0.83 -16.43
CA ALA A 76 -9.29 -1.05 -17.41
C ALA A 76 -9.09 -0.26 -18.71
N PHE A 77 -8.59 0.98 -18.64
CA PHE A 77 -8.48 1.86 -19.82
C PHE A 77 -7.08 1.95 -20.42
N ALA A 78 -6.03 1.81 -19.61
CA ALA A 78 -4.66 2.04 -20.05
C ALA A 78 -3.86 0.75 -20.26
N MET A 79 -4.34 -0.42 -19.82
CA MET A 79 -3.57 -1.66 -19.97
C MET A 79 -3.38 -2.04 -21.44
N ASP A 80 -4.47 -2.10 -22.22
CA ASP A 80 -4.39 -2.53 -23.63
C ASP A 80 -3.65 -1.53 -24.53
N SER A 81 -3.64 -0.24 -24.16
CA SER A 81 -2.99 0.81 -24.94
C SER A 81 -1.50 0.96 -24.59
N ILE A 82 -1.20 1.29 -23.33
CA ILE A 82 0.15 1.64 -22.87
C ILE A 82 0.73 0.53 -22.00
N GLY A 83 -0.09 -0.10 -21.17
CA GLY A 83 0.34 -1.11 -20.19
C GLY A 83 1.02 -2.31 -20.85
N MET A 84 0.44 -2.85 -21.93
CA MET A 84 0.99 -3.98 -22.67
C MET A 84 2.31 -3.64 -23.35
N ALA A 85 2.48 -2.41 -23.85
CA ALA A 85 3.75 -1.94 -24.39
C ALA A 85 4.84 -1.82 -23.31
N ILE A 86 4.49 -1.28 -22.13
CA ILE A 86 5.39 -1.21 -20.97
C ILE A 86 5.78 -2.62 -20.51
N LEU A 87 4.80 -3.51 -20.30
CA LEU A 87 5.04 -4.89 -19.90
C LEU A 87 5.91 -5.64 -20.92
N GLY A 88 5.72 -5.38 -22.22
CA GLY A 88 6.54 -5.93 -23.28
C GLY A 88 7.99 -5.48 -23.19
N ALA A 89 8.23 -4.19 -22.94
CA ALA A 89 9.58 -3.64 -22.76
C ALA A 89 10.33 -4.25 -21.56
N PHE A 90 9.60 -4.70 -20.53
CA PHE A 90 10.17 -5.39 -19.36
C PHE A 90 10.11 -6.93 -19.44
N HIS A 91 9.64 -7.51 -20.55
CA HIS A 91 9.42 -8.95 -20.71
C HIS A 91 8.51 -9.57 -19.63
N LEU A 92 7.49 -8.83 -19.19
CA LEU A 92 6.55 -9.22 -18.13
C LEU A 92 5.16 -9.63 -18.65
N GLN A 93 4.90 -9.57 -19.97
CA GLN A 93 3.59 -9.87 -20.55
C GLN A 93 3.10 -11.28 -20.20
N GLU A 94 3.93 -12.31 -20.35
CA GLU A 94 3.54 -13.69 -20.02
C GLU A 94 3.22 -13.85 -18.53
N LYS A 95 4.05 -13.26 -17.65
CA LYS A 95 3.82 -13.27 -16.20
C LYS A 95 2.52 -12.56 -15.84
N PHE A 96 2.20 -11.48 -16.55
CA PHE A 96 0.94 -10.76 -16.36
C PHE A 96 -0.25 -11.62 -16.78
N HIS A 97 -0.23 -12.21 -17.98
CA HIS A 97 -1.30 -13.10 -18.44
C HIS A 97 -1.48 -14.34 -17.57
N ALA A 98 -0.39 -14.89 -17.01
CA ALA A 98 -0.45 -16.01 -16.07
C ALA A 98 -1.22 -15.68 -14.77
N LEU A 99 -1.43 -14.41 -14.44
CA LEU A 99 -2.25 -14.01 -13.29
C LEU A 99 -3.75 -14.17 -13.55
N LYS A 100 -4.20 -14.13 -14.81
CA LYS A 100 -5.63 -14.21 -15.16
C LYS A 100 -6.30 -15.50 -14.64
N PRO A 101 -5.80 -16.72 -14.94
CA PRO A 101 -6.42 -17.94 -14.43
C PRO A 101 -6.40 -18.02 -12.90
N ILE A 102 -5.36 -17.49 -12.26
CA ILE A 102 -5.26 -17.44 -10.78
C ILE A 102 -6.33 -16.49 -10.22
N ILE A 103 -6.55 -15.34 -10.84
CA ILE A 103 -7.58 -14.38 -10.42
C ILE A 103 -8.98 -14.94 -10.67
N ASP A 104 -9.19 -15.64 -11.77
CA ASP A 104 -10.49 -16.26 -12.09
C ASP A 104 -10.81 -17.41 -11.11
N GLU A 105 -9.81 -18.17 -10.66
CA GLU A 105 -9.96 -19.23 -9.65
C GLU A 105 -10.16 -18.67 -8.23
N TRP A 106 -9.29 -17.76 -7.79
CA TRP A 106 -9.26 -17.29 -6.40
C TRP A 106 -10.21 -16.10 -6.14
N GLY A 107 -10.59 -15.37 -7.19
CA GLY A 107 -11.54 -14.27 -7.13
C GLY A 107 -11.18 -13.22 -6.07
N VAL A 108 -12.13 -12.98 -5.16
CA VAL A 108 -12.01 -12.02 -4.04
C VAL A 108 -10.78 -12.32 -3.16
N TRP A 109 -10.46 -13.60 -2.96
CA TRP A 109 -9.34 -14.01 -2.11
C TRP A 109 -7.99 -13.60 -2.68
N PHE A 110 -7.85 -13.55 -4.01
CA PHE A 110 -6.64 -13.03 -4.63
C PHE A 110 -6.35 -11.61 -4.17
N ILE A 111 -7.35 -10.73 -4.23
CA ILE A 111 -7.22 -9.31 -3.86
C ILE A 111 -6.96 -9.18 -2.35
N ILE A 112 -7.67 -9.93 -1.51
CA ILE A 112 -7.49 -9.89 -0.05
C ILE A 112 -6.08 -10.32 0.33
N VAL A 113 -5.63 -11.49 -0.13
CA VAL A 113 -4.33 -12.05 0.24
C VAL A 113 -3.21 -11.20 -0.36
N LYS A 114 -3.26 -10.88 -1.65
CA LYS A 114 -2.20 -10.10 -2.29
C LYS A 114 -2.16 -8.66 -1.78
N GLY A 115 -3.32 -8.06 -1.49
CA GLY A 115 -3.40 -6.74 -0.86
C GLY A 115 -2.92 -6.71 0.60
N ALA A 116 -2.93 -7.85 1.29
CA ALA A 116 -2.39 -8.00 2.65
C ALA A 116 -0.88 -8.33 2.68
N THR A 117 -0.34 -8.89 1.60
CA THR A 117 1.10 -9.22 1.46
C THR A 117 1.95 -7.96 1.25
N PRO A 118 3.30 -8.03 1.35
CA PRO A 118 4.19 -6.92 1.01
C PRO A 118 4.19 -6.51 -0.47
N ILE A 119 3.32 -7.11 -1.30
CA ILE A 119 3.13 -6.71 -2.70
C ILE A 119 2.47 -5.32 -2.74
N PRO A 120 2.97 -4.40 -3.58
CA PRO A 120 2.35 -3.07 -3.73
C PRO A 120 0.87 -3.18 -4.13
N TYR A 121 0.00 -2.60 -3.33
CA TYR A 121 -1.45 -2.70 -3.52
C TYR A 121 -1.90 -2.17 -4.90
N LYS A 122 -1.25 -1.13 -5.42
CA LYS A 122 -1.51 -0.60 -6.77
C LYS A 122 -1.36 -1.65 -7.90
N LEU A 123 -0.49 -2.65 -7.73
CA LEU A 123 -0.37 -3.71 -8.73
C LEU A 123 -1.62 -4.58 -8.73
N VAL A 124 -2.19 -4.84 -7.56
CA VAL A 124 -3.44 -5.59 -7.40
C VAL A 124 -4.60 -4.81 -8.03
N THR A 125 -4.69 -3.50 -7.79
CA THR A 125 -5.79 -2.67 -8.30
C THR A 125 -5.73 -2.48 -9.81
N ILE A 126 -4.54 -2.21 -10.37
CA ILE A 126 -4.34 -2.13 -11.83
C ILE A 126 -4.62 -3.47 -12.50
N THR A 127 -4.14 -4.58 -11.92
CA THR A 127 -4.40 -5.92 -12.49
C THR A 127 -5.89 -6.29 -12.44
N ALA A 128 -6.58 -5.95 -11.36
CA ALA A 128 -8.03 -6.17 -11.25
C ALA A 128 -8.80 -5.40 -12.33
N GLY A 129 -8.43 -4.14 -12.58
CA GLY A 129 -9.03 -3.34 -13.66
C GLY A 129 -8.73 -3.88 -15.05
N ALA A 130 -7.48 -4.26 -15.29
CA ALA A 130 -7.04 -4.81 -16.58
C ALA A 130 -7.70 -6.14 -16.97
N PHE A 131 -8.23 -6.88 -16.00
CA PHE A 131 -8.93 -8.15 -16.23
C PHE A 131 -10.44 -8.06 -16.03
N ASP A 132 -10.99 -6.84 -16.02
CA ASP A 132 -12.42 -6.56 -15.82
C ASP A 132 -13.02 -7.31 -14.62
N PHE A 133 -12.29 -7.30 -13.51
CA PHE A 133 -12.74 -7.95 -12.29
C PHE A 133 -13.96 -7.25 -11.72
N ASP A 134 -15.01 -8.00 -11.35
CA ASP A 134 -16.26 -7.44 -10.84
C ASP A 134 -16.04 -6.34 -9.78
N LEU A 135 -16.57 -5.13 -10.06
CA LEU A 135 -16.28 -3.93 -9.28
C LEU A 135 -16.81 -4.03 -7.84
N MET A 136 -17.92 -4.75 -7.62
CA MET A 136 -18.48 -4.97 -6.29
C MET A 136 -17.58 -5.89 -5.46
N LYS A 137 -17.15 -7.01 -6.03
CA LYS A 137 -16.18 -7.93 -5.44
C LYS A 137 -14.84 -7.22 -5.18
N PHE A 138 -14.37 -6.41 -6.11
CA PHE A 138 -13.17 -5.59 -5.94
C PHE A 138 -13.32 -4.64 -4.75
N THR A 139 -14.44 -3.91 -4.67
CA THR A 139 -14.72 -2.95 -3.59
C THR A 139 -14.69 -3.63 -2.23
N PHE A 140 -15.42 -4.75 -2.10
CA PHE A 140 -15.45 -5.54 -0.87
C PHE A 140 -14.05 -6.04 -0.49
N ALA A 141 -13.34 -6.66 -1.43
CA ALA A 141 -12.00 -7.18 -1.21
C ALA A 141 -11.01 -6.08 -0.80
N SER A 142 -11.11 -4.91 -1.44
CA SER A 142 -10.29 -3.73 -1.17
C SER A 142 -10.51 -3.19 0.23
N ILE A 143 -11.77 -3.06 0.66
CA ILE A 143 -12.13 -2.63 2.01
C ILE A 143 -11.55 -3.60 3.04
N VAL A 144 -11.69 -4.91 2.81
CA VAL A 144 -11.15 -5.93 3.72
C VAL A 144 -9.63 -5.88 3.77
N ALA A 145 -8.96 -5.90 2.62
CA ALA A 145 -7.49 -5.91 2.55
C ALA A 145 -6.87 -4.67 3.20
N ARG A 146 -7.36 -3.48 2.82
CA ARG A 146 -6.83 -2.19 3.29
C ARG A 146 -7.27 -1.88 4.71
N GLY A 147 -8.51 -2.18 5.03
CA GLY A 147 -9.04 -2.09 6.39
C GLY A 147 -8.22 -2.95 7.33
N MET A 148 -8.02 -4.23 7.01
CA MET A 148 -7.19 -5.12 7.82
C MET A 148 -5.79 -4.55 8.01
N ARG A 149 -5.10 -4.13 6.94
CA ARG A 149 -3.74 -3.57 7.05
C ARG A 149 -3.69 -2.36 8.00
N PHE A 150 -4.51 -1.35 7.75
CA PHE A 150 -4.42 -0.08 8.49
C PHE A 150 -5.01 -0.17 9.89
N LEU A 151 -6.13 -0.88 10.07
CA LEU A 151 -6.73 -1.07 11.38
C LEU A 151 -5.86 -1.94 12.26
N LEU A 152 -5.23 -3.01 11.74
CA LEU A 152 -4.31 -3.82 12.54
C LEU A 152 -3.10 -3.01 12.99
N VAL A 153 -2.45 -2.27 12.08
CA VAL A 153 -1.31 -1.42 12.44
C VAL A 153 -1.73 -0.37 13.48
N ALA A 154 -2.83 0.35 13.26
CA ALA A 154 -3.31 1.36 14.19
C ALA A 154 -3.75 0.77 15.54
N ALA A 155 -4.39 -0.39 15.56
CA ALA A 155 -4.81 -1.07 16.79
C ALA A 155 -3.60 -1.57 17.59
N LEU A 156 -2.57 -2.12 16.93
CA LEU A 156 -1.32 -2.53 17.57
C LEU A 156 -0.60 -1.32 18.16
N LEU A 157 -0.52 -0.21 17.43
CA LEU A 157 0.06 1.05 17.93
C LEU A 157 -0.77 1.65 19.06
N TRP A 158 -2.09 1.54 19.04
CA TRP A 158 -2.94 2.00 20.13
C TRP A 158 -2.73 1.16 21.40
N LYS A 159 -2.69 -0.17 21.27
CA LYS A 159 -2.57 -1.10 22.40
C LYS A 159 -1.15 -1.18 22.98
N PHE A 160 -0.13 -1.14 22.13
CA PHE A 160 1.28 -1.31 22.48
C PHE A 160 2.12 -0.04 22.23
N GLY A 161 1.48 1.09 21.96
CA GLY A 161 2.10 2.36 21.58
C GLY A 161 3.19 2.87 22.52
N PRO A 162 3.04 2.81 23.85
CA PRO A 162 4.09 3.32 24.75
C PRO A 162 5.43 2.55 24.60
N PRO A 163 5.48 1.20 24.65
CA PRO A 163 6.72 0.46 24.33
C PRO A 163 7.17 0.59 22.87
N ILE A 164 6.23 0.65 21.92
CA ILE A 164 6.57 0.78 20.49
C ILE A 164 7.18 2.15 20.19
N ARG A 165 6.75 3.22 20.86
CA ARG A 165 7.34 4.55 20.73
C ARG A 165 8.82 4.53 21.08
N ASP A 166 9.18 3.91 22.20
CA ASP A 166 10.58 3.73 22.60
C ASP A 166 11.38 2.86 21.62
N PHE A 167 10.76 1.80 21.08
CA PHE A 167 11.38 0.93 20.08
C PHE A 167 11.60 1.64 18.73
N VAL A 168 10.60 2.38 18.26
CA VAL A 168 10.62 3.16 17.02
C VAL A 168 11.65 4.29 17.14
N GLU A 169 11.64 5.07 18.22
CA GLU A 169 12.63 6.14 18.45
C GLU A 169 14.07 5.61 18.48
N ARG A 170 14.32 4.39 18.98
CA ARG A 170 15.68 3.81 19.08
C ARG A 170 16.11 2.93 17.90
N ARG A 171 15.19 2.30 17.17
CA ARG A 171 15.50 1.21 16.21
C ARG A 171 14.95 1.39 14.80
N LEU A 172 14.26 2.50 14.49
CA LEU A 172 13.72 2.76 13.14
C LEU A 172 14.76 2.57 12.03
N LYS A 173 15.99 3.09 12.22
CA LYS A 173 17.09 2.94 11.25
C LYS A 173 17.43 1.47 11.01
N LEU A 174 17.41 0.63 12.03
CA LEU A 174 17.79 -0.77 11.95
C LEU A 174 16.70 -1.58 11.22
N VAL A 175 15.43 -1.37 11.57
CA VAL A 175 14.29 -2.04 10.93
C VAL A 175 14.19 -1.66 9.44
N THR A 176 14.30 -0.37 9.11
CA THR A 176 14.28 0.09 7.71
C THR A 176 15.47 -0.45 6.92
N THR A 177 16.66 -0.54 7.53
CA THR A 177 17.85 -1.12 6.87
C THR A 177 17.67 -2.62 6.62
N VAL A 178 17.17 -3.38 7.61
CA VAL A 178 16.91 -4.82 7.43
C VAL A 178 15.84 -5.06 6.38
N PHE A 179 14.75 -4.27 6.39
CA PHE A 179 13.70 -4.39 5.39
C PHE A 179 14.22 -4.12 3.97
N VAL A 180 15.03 -3.08 3.78
CA VAL A 180 15.67 -2.79 2.49
C VAL A 180 16.66 -3.88 2.10
N VAL A 181 17.45 -4.41 3.02
CA VAL A 181 18.38 -5.52 2.77
C VAL A 181 17.64 -6.80 2.38
N VAL A 182 16.50 -7.09 3.01
CA VAL A 182 15.67 -8.24 2.67
C VAL A 182 14.97 -8.03 1.33
N LEU A 183 14.48 -6.83 1.04
CA LEU A 183 13.88 -6.52 -0.26
C LEU A 183 14.90 -6.62 -1.39
N VAL A 184 16.05 -5.96 -1.24
CA VAL A 184 17.12 -5.96 -2.25
C VAL A 184 17.74 -7.35 -2.35
N GLY A 185 18.05 -7.98 -1.22
CA GLY A 185 18.58 -9.34 -1.16
C GLY A 185 17.62 -10.38 -1.75
N GLY A 186 16.33 -10.29 -1.43
CA GLY A 186 15.28 -11.13 -2.03
C GLY A 186 15.17 -10.93 -3.54
N PHE A 187 15.31 -9.69 -4.02
CA PHE A 187 15.34 -9.40 -5.46
C PHE A 187 16.58 -9.97 -6.15
N PHE A 188 17.74 -9.95 -5.49
CA PHE A 188 18.96 -10.58 -6.01
C PHE A 188 18.90 -12.10 -6.01
N VAL A 189 18.33 -12.72 -4.97
CA VAL A 189 18.16 -14.18 -4.89
C VAL A 189 17.19 -14.67 -5.97
N VAL A 190 16.08 -13.96 -6.20
CA VAL A 190 15.14 -14.28 -7.29
C VAL A 190 15.72 -14.04 -8.68
N LYS A 191 16.75 -13.19 -8.80
CA LYS A 191 17.48 -12.97 -10.07
C LYS A 191 18.62 -13.98 -10.30
N LEU A 192 19.07 -14.66 -9.24
CA LEU A 192 20.13 -15.68 -9.27
C LEU A 192 19.59 -17.12 -9.37
N LEU A 193 18.28 -17.29 -9.20
CA LEU A 193 17.52 -18.52 -9.48
C LEU A 193 16.85 -18.42 -10.86
#